data_AF-A0A9Y2B5M8-F1
#
_entry.id   AF-A0A9Y2B5M8-F1
#
_cell.length_a   1.000
_cell.length_b   1.000
_cell.length_c   1.000
_cell.angle_alpha   90.00
_cell.angle_beta   90.00
_cell.angle_gamma   90.00
#
_symmetry.space_group_name_H-M   'P 1'
#
loop_
_entity.id
_entity.type
_entity.pdbx_description
1 polymer ?
#
loop_
_entity_poly.entity_id
_entity_poly.type
_entity_poly.pdbx_seq_one_letter_code
_entity_poly.pdbx_strand_id
1 'polypeptide(L)'
;MRDFTHYLAIDWSGAKGARQKGIALSLAEGTGSAPVLVEPPRGGWARKEVLAILRDDIPRDTLVGMDLGISLPFQDAGAFFPHWNDSPKDAKSLWALIDQVCSDDPNLECGSFVSHPQLSEYFRHSKEHLGQHFHLADAPTRQGRFRCAELAQREQGVRPVSNFNLVGAAQVGKSSLTGMRMLHQLRDAVAVWPIDPLPDSGPVVVEMYTSIAARGGGIGGARTKLRSFEDLNVALAQLGSPPVAGTGPIDDHSSDALVTAAWLRKIGPDPAYWAPKGLTPEIARTEGWTFGAL
;
A
#
# COMPACT_ATOMS: atom_id res chain seq x y z
N MET A 1 -10.00 -22.25 2.01
CA MET A 1 -9.36 -21.08 2.65
C MET A 1 -7.88 -21.31 2.56
N ARG A 2 -7.12 -20.27 2.22
CA ARG A 2 -5.71 -20.42 1.91
C ARG A 2 -4.87 -20.23 3.17
N ASP A 3 -3.96 -21.16 3.43
CA ASP A 3 -3.03 -21.07 4.55
C ASP A 3 -1.72 -20.42 4.11
N PHE A 4 -1.46 -19.22 4.63
CA PHE A 4 -0.16 -18.57 4.48
C PHE A 4 0.74 -18.96 5.65
N THR A 5 1.99 -19.30 5.34
CA THR A 5 3.00 -19.69 6.33
C THR A 5 3.90 -18.53 6.72
N HIS A 6 3.87 -17.44 5.96
CA HIS A 6 4.68 -16.24 6.16
C HIS A 6 3.85 -14.99 5.91
N TYR A 7 4.15 -13.93 6.66
CA TYR A 7 3.45 -12.65 6.59
C TYR A 7 4.48 -11.53 6.55
N LEU A 8 4.63 -10.91 5.39
CA LEU A 8 5.60 -9.84 5.14
C LEU A 8 4.87 -8.51 5.09
N ALA A 9 5.18 -7.59 5.99
CA ALA A 9 4.73 -6.21 5.90
C ALA A 9 5.83 -5.32 5.31
N ILE A 10 5.44 -4.43 4.40
CA ILE A 10 6.32 -3.47 3.75
C ILE A 10 5.73 -2.08 3.94
N ASP A 11 6.35 -1.28 4.80
CA ASP A 11 6.16 0.16 4.76
C ASP A 11 6.88 0.71 3.51
N TRP A 12 6.20 1.54 2.73
CA TRP A 12 6.63 1.90 1.38
C TRP A 12 6.84 3.40 1.21
N SER A 13 7.88 3.76 0.46
CA SER A 13 8.23 5.17 0.22
C SER A 13 8.32 5.55 -1.26
N GLY A 14 7.53 6.55 -1.61
CA GLY A 14 7.62 7.29 -2.88
C GLY A 14 8.65 8.43 -2.90
N ALA A 15 9.53 8.55 -1.90
CA ALA A 15 10.54 9.62 -1.87
C ALA A 15 11.59 9.47 -2.98
N LYS A 16 12.12 10.59 -3.49
CA LYS A 16 13.15 10.55 -4.55
C LYS A 16 14.48 10.03 -4.02
N GLY A 17 15.25 9.39 -4.88
CA GLY A 17 16.62 8.94 -4.59
C GLY A 17 16.81 7.43 -4.69
N ALA A 18 18.08 7.04 -4.68
CA ALA A 18 18.49 5.64 -4.85
C ALA A 18 18.13 4.74 -3.65
N ARG A 19 18.10 5.30 -2.44
CA ARG A 19 17.81 4.57 -1.20
C ARG A 19 16.79 5.31 -0.35
N GLN A 20 15.91 4.54 0.29
CA GLN A 20 14.73 5.02 0.99
C GLN A 20 14.87 4.75 2.47
N LYS A 21 14.87 5.81 3.27
CA LYS A 21 14.83 5.69 4.75
C LYS A 21 13.46 5.27 5.26
N GLY A 22 12.40 5.55 4.50
CA GLY A 22 11.02 5.23 4.85
C GLY A 22 10.52 3.92 4.23
N ILE A 23 11.42 3.00 3.89
CA ILE A 23 11.04 1.63 3.56
C ILE A 23 11.50 0.75 4.72
N ALA A 24 10.57 -0.01 5.29
CA ALA A 24 10.84 -1.00 6.33
C ALA A 24 10.12 -2.31 5.99
N LEU A 25 10.81 -3.43 6.18
CA LEU A 25 10.29 -4.76 5.91
C LEU A 25 10.25 -5.54 7.22
N SER A 26 9.13 -6.19 7.52
CA SER A 26 9.02 -7.10 8.66
C SER A 26 8.34 -8.41 8.29
N LEU A 27 8.92 -9.52 8.74
CA LEU A 27 8.42 -10.86 8.49
C LEU A 27 7.91 -11.49 9.80
N ALA A 28 6.73 -12.09 9.75
CA ALA A 28 6.24 -12.99 10.79
C ALA A 28 6.03 -14.39 10.19
N GLU A 29 6.53 -15.42 10.86
CA GLU A 29 6.17 -16.80 10.55
C GLU A 29 4.74 -17.11 11.03
N GLY A 30 4.08 -18.06 10.38
CA GLY A 30 2.69 -18.41 10.68
C GLY A 30 2.44 -18.90 12.10
N THR A 31 3.47 -19.38 12.80
CA THR A 31 3.36 -19.81 14.20
C THR A 31 4.58 -19.42 15.03
N GLY A 32 4.34 -19.04 16.29
CA GLY A 32 5.29 -19.19 17.39
C GLY A 32 6.36 -18.12 17.58
N SER A 33 6.74 -17.36 16.55
CA SER A 33 7.79 -16.34 16.65
C SER A 33 7.23 -14.91 16.65
N ALA A 34 7.99 -14.00 17.27
CA ALA A 34 7.74 -12.56 17.14
C ALA A 34 8.04 -12.12 15.70
N PRO A 35 7.35 -11.09 15.17
CA PRO A 35 7.75 -10.50 13.90
C PRO A 35 9.18 -9.97 13.99
N VAL A 36 9.96 -10.12 12.92
CA VAL A 36 11.35 -9.67 12.84
C VAL A 36 11.48 -8.60 11.77
N LEU A 37 12.35 -7.61 12.00
CA LEU A 37 12.74 -6.65 10.97
C LEU A 37 13.73 -7.31 10.02
N VAL A 38 13.58 -7.07 8.72
CA VAL A 38 14.59 -7.41 7.73
C VAL A 38 15.59 -6.25 7.68
N GLU A 39 16.83 -6.54 8.04
CA GLU A 39 17.88 -5.52 8.14
C GLU A 39 18.13 -4.87 6.77
N PRO A 40 17.97 -3.54 6.64
CA PRO A 40 18.24 -2.85 5.39
C PRO A 40 19.74 -2.79 5.07
N PRO A 41 20.12 -2.75 3.79
CA PRO A 41 21.48 -2.35 3.41
C PRO A 41 21.83 -0.95 3.93
N ARG A 42 23.13 -0.65 4.01
CA ARG A 42 23.61 0.66 4.46
C ARG A 42 22.96 1.80 3.66
N GLY A 43 22.26 2.67 4.38
CA GLY A 43 21.56 3.83 3.80
C GLY A 43 20.08 3.59 3.47
N GLY A 44 19.52 2.43 3.82
CA GLY A 44 18.12 2.06 3.58
C GLY A 44 17.94 1.26 2.29
N TRP A 45 16.71 0.80 2.07
CA TRP A 45 16.36 -0.02 0.92
C TRP A 45 16.31 0.78 -0.39
N ALA A 46 16.86 0.22 -1.46
CA ALA A 46 16.47 0.61 -2.81
C ALA A 46 15.19 -0.13 -3.21
N ARG A 47 14.26 0.53 -3.91
CA ARG A 47 13.03 -0.13 -4.39
C ARG A 47 13.31 -1.36 -5.26
N LYS A 48 14.41 -1.35 -6.02
CA LYS A 48 14.85 -2.50 -6.82
C LYS A 48 15.36 -3.68 -5.98
N GLU A 49 15.89 -3.43 -4.78
CA GLU A 49 16.28 -4.50 -3.85
C GLU A 49 15.01 -5.17 -3.29
N VAL A 50 13.99 -4.38 -2.91
CA VAL A 50 12.68 -4.92 -2.51
C VAL A 50 12.02 -5.69 -3.65
N LEU A 51 12.12 -5.20 -4.89
CA LEU A 51 11.62 -5.90 -6.09
C LEU A 51 12.27 -7.28 -6.24
N ALA A 52 13.59 -7.35 -6.09
CA ALA A 52 14.33 -8.61 -6.18
C ALA A 52 13.89 -9.57 -5.08
N ILE A 53 13.77 -9.10 -3.83
CA ILE A 53 13.27 -9.94 -2.72
C ILE A 53 11.90 -10.53 -3.05
N LEU A 54 10.94 -9.69 -3.44
CA LEU A 54 9.56 -10.11 -3.75
C LEU A 54 9.48 -11.07 -4.94
N ARG A 55 10.41 -10.98 -5.88
CA ARG A 55 10.42 -11.83 -7.08
C ARG A 55 11.17 -13.14 -6.85
N ASP A 56 12.30 -13.08 -6.15
CA ASP A 56 13.32 -14.12 -6.19
C ASP A 56 13.51 -14.83 -4.84
N ASP A 57 13.28 -14.13 -3.72
CA ASP A 57 13.74 -14.60 -2.39
C ASP A 57 12.60 -14.86 -1.37
N ILE A 58 11.37 -14.39 -1.63
CA ILE A 58 10.27 -14.59 -0.66
C ILE A 58 9.85 -16.06 -0.54
N PRO A 59 9.49 -16.52 0.68
CA PRO A 59 8.90 -17.82 0.86
C PRO A 59 7.62 -17.98 0.02
N ARG A 60 7.40 -19.18 -0.50
CA ARG A 60 6.34 -19.45 -1.49
C ARG A 60 4.93 -19.09 -1.00
N ASP A 61 4.62 -19.32 0.27
CA ASP A 61 3.29 -19.06 0.84
C ASP A 61 3.31 -17.85 1.77
N THR A 62 3.75 -16.72 1.21
CA THR A 62 3.79 -15.42 1.89
C THR A 62 2.59 -14.56 1.53
N LEU A 63 1.90 -14.03 2.54
CA LEU A 63 1.00 -12.89 2.40
C LEU A 63 1.80 -11.60 2.62
N VAL A 64 1.92 -10.80 1.57
CA VAL A 64 2.69 -9.55 1.55
C VAL A 64 1.73 -8.37 1.64
N GLY A 65 1.78 -7.58 2.71
CA GLY A 65 1.05 -6.33 2.81
C GLY A 65 1.95 -5.14 2.49
N MET A 66 1.55 -4.28 1.56
CA MET A 66 2.31 -3.08 1.17
C MET A 66 1.54 -1.79 1.49
N ASP A 67 2.16 -0.85 2.23
CA ASP A 67 1.54 0.45 2.57
C ASP A 67 1.61 1.44 1.38
N LEU A 68 0.85 1.13 0.33
CA LEU A 68 0.73 1.92 -0.90
C LEU A 68 -0.62 1.68 -1.57
N GLY A 69 -1.13 2.65 -2.32
CA GLY A 69 -2.29 2.44 -3.18
C GLY A 69 -1.95 1.60 -4.40
N ILE A 70 -2.68 0.52 -4.64
CA ILE A 70 -2.47 -0.37 -5.80
C ILE A 70 -3.21 0.11 -7.06
N SER A 71 -4.08 1.11 -6.97
CA SER A 71 -4.71 1.73 -8.14
C SER A 71 -5.14 3.18 -7.88
N LEU A 72 -5.82 3.78 -8.86
CA LEU A 72 -6.42 5.11 -8.78
C LEU A 72 -7.96 5.04 -8.76
N PRO A 73 -8.65 6.10 -8.31
CA PRO A 73 -10.11 6.21 -8.43
C PRO A 73 -10.60 6.00 -9.87
N PHE A 74 -11.64 5.19 -10.03
CA PHE A 74 -12.26 4.83 -11.31
C PHE A 74 -13.78 4.90 -11.23
N GLN A 75 -14.40 4.34 -10.19
CA GLN A 75 -15.84 4.10 -10.10
C GLN A 75 -16.66 5.39 -10.08
N ASP A 76 -16.09 6.47 -9.56
CA ASP A 76 -16.73 7.79 -9.48
C ASP A 76 -16.92 8.47 -10.84
N ALA A 77 -16.11 8.12 -11.86
CA ALA A 77 -16.15 8.75 -13.18
C ALA A 77 -16.15 7.77 -14.36
N GLY A 78 -16.09 6.46 -14.11
CA GLY A 78 -15.94 5.41 -15.13
C GLY A 78 -14.58 5.42 -15.85
N ALA A 79 -13.57 6.12 -15.30
CA ALA A 79 -12.22 6.22 -15.85
C ALA A 79 -11.23 6.69 -14.78
N PHE A 80 -9.96 6.26 -14.86
CA PHE A 80 -8.90 6.82 -14.01
C PHE A 80 -8.66 8.30 -14.35
N PHE A 81 -8.71 8.64 -15.64
CA PHE A 81 -8.42 9.95 -16.19
C PHE A 81 -9.57 10.40 -17.11
N PRO A 82 -10.72 10.85 -16.56
CA PRO A 82 -11.88 11.27 -17.35
C PRO A 82 -11.52 12.41 -18.30
N HIS A 83 -12.08 12.40 -19.51
CA HIS A 83 -11.77 13.31 -20.63
C HIS A 83 -10.45 13.04 -21.37
N TRP A 84 -9.69 12.02 -20.98
CA TRP A 84 -8.54 11.55 -21.74
C TRP A 84 -8.84 10.23 -22.44
N ASN A 85 -8.77 10.23 -23.77
CA ASN A 85 -9.17 9.07 -24.59
C ASN A 85 -8.31 7.82 -24.34
N ASP A 86 -7.05 8.02 -23.93
CA ASP A 86 -6.10 6.93 -23.67
C ASP A 86 -6.14 6.46 -22.20
N SER A 87 -7.18 6.82 -21.44
CA SER A 87 -7.33 6.35 -20.06
C SER A 87 -7.37 4.82 -20.00
N PRO A 88 -6.56 4.19 -19.11
CA PRO A 88 -6.53 2.74 -18.99
C PRO A 88 -7.87 2.19 -18.49
N LYS A 89 -8.18 0.95 -18.87
CA LYS A 89 -9.48 0.32 -18.61
C LYS A 89 -9.52 -0.50 -17.33
N ASP A 90 -8.36 -0.78 -16.75
CA ASP A 90 -8.17 -1.61 -15.56
C ASP A 90 -6.85 -1.30 -14.84
N ALA A 91 -6.66 -1.85 -13.65
CA ALA A 91 -5.47 -1.61 -12.84
C ALA A 91 -4.18 -2.06 -13.55
N LYS A 92 -4.19 -3.22 -14.23
CA LYS A 92 -2.99 -3.74 -14.91
C LYS A 92 -2.54 -2.86 -16.08
N SER A 93 -3.48 -2.36 -16.88
CA SER A 93 -3.19 -1.39 -17.95
C SER A 93 -2.77 -0.03 -17.39
N LEU A 94 -3.29 0.39 -16.24
CA LEU A 94 -2.80 1.56 -15.51
C LEU A 94 -1.33 1.38 -15.08
N TRP A 95 -0.98 0.24 -14.49
CA TRP A 95 0.40 -0.03 -14.07
C TRP A 95 1.37 -0.05 -15.25
N ALA A 96 0.97 -0.66 -16.36
CA ALA A 96 1.74 -0.69 -17.60
C ALA A 96 1.97 0.72 -18.16
N LEU A 97 0.93 1.56 -18.18
CA LEU A 97 1.03 2.96 -18.61
C LEU A 97 2.01 3.74 -17.73
N ILE A 98 1.91 3.62 -16.41
CA ILE A 98 2.80 4.32 -15.47
C ILE A 98 4.25 3.89 -15.70
N ASP A 99 4.52 2.58 -15.79
CA ASP A 99 5.88 2.08 -15.96
C ASP A 99 6.47 2.47 -17.33
N GLN A 100 5.67 2.44 -18.40
CA GLN A 100 6.07 2.90 -19.73
C GLN A 100 6.45 4.38 -19.74
N VAL A 101 5.60 5.25 -19.18
CA VAL A 101 5.88 6.71 -19.13
C VAL A 101 7.11 7.02 -18.28
N CYS A 102 7.41 6.18 -17.29
CA CYS A 102 8.56 6.35 -16.40
C CYS A 102 9.75 5.45 -16.76
N SER A 103 9.85 4.93 -18.00
CA SER A 103 10.91 3.98 -18.39
C SER A 103 12.31 4.51 -18.10
N ASP A 104 12.52 5.81 -18.29
CA ASP A 104 13.81 6.49 -18.14
C ASP A 104 13.99 7.10 -16.74
N ASP A 105 12.97 7.03 -15.87
CA ASP A 105 13.06 7.51 -14.50
C ASP A 105 13.95 6.57 -13.66
N PRO A 106 14.97 7.10 -12.97
CA PRO A 106 15.83 6.28 -12.14
C PRO A 106 15.07 5.72 -10.93
N ASN A 107 15.62 4.69 -10.29
CA ASN A 107 15.17 4.20 -8.97
C ASN A 107 13.69 3.83 -8.85
N LEU A 108 13.01 3.47 -9.95
CA LEU A 108 11.55 3.27 -10.00
C LEU A 108 10.74 4.53 -9.60
N GLU A 109 11.28 5.73 -9.83
CA GLU A 109 10.58 7.00 -9.57
C GLU A 109 9.40 7.22 -10.53
N CYS A 110 8.55 8.20 -10.23
CA CYS A 110 7.35 8.51 -11.03
C CYS A 110 7.34 9.96 -11.53
N GLY A 111 8.53 10.56 -11.69
CA GLY A 111 8.72 11.94 -12.09
C GLY A 111 8.09 12.25 -13.44
N SER A 112 8.38 11.42 -14.45
CA SER A 112 7.88 11.62 -15.80
C SER A 112 6.35 11.50 -15.88
N PHE A 113 5.73 10.61 -15.08
CA PHE A 113 4.27 10.51 -15.02
C PHE A 113 3.62 11.75 -14.41
N VAL A 114 4.16 12.26 -13.29
CA VAL A 114 3.55 13.42 -12.62
C VAL A 114 3.76 14.72 -13.41
N SER A 115 4.80 14.81 -14.24
CA SER A 115 5.00 15.96 -15.14
C SER A 115 4.47 15.74 -16.56
N HIS A 116 3.79 14.62 -16.84
CA HIS A 116 3.29 14.34 -18.18
C HIS A 116 2.25 15.39 -18.60
N PRO A 117 2.29 15.91 -19.84
CA PRO A 117 1.48 17.05 -20.27
C PRO A 117 -0.02 16.89 -20.01
N GLN A 118 -0.56 15.68 -20.21
CA GLN A 118 -1.98 15.40 -20.01
C GLN A 118 -2.30 14.85 -18.61
N LEU A 119 -1.39 14.08 -18.01
CA LEU A 119 -1.69 13.37 -16.76
C LEU A 119 -1.46 14.24 -15.54
N SER A 120 -0.56 15.21 -15.64
CA SER A 120 -0.29 16.18 -14.56
C SER A 120 -1.54 16.95 -14.14
N GLU A 121 -2.52 17.12 -15.05
CA GLU A 121 -3.79 17.80 -14.80
C GLU A 121 -4.69 17.08 -13.79
N TYR A 122 -4.45 15.81 -13.47
CA TYR A 122 -5.25 15.07 -12.49
C TYR A 122 -4.69 15.12 -11.09
N PHE A 123 -3.49 15.68 -10.89
CA PHE A 123 -2.78 15.66 -9.62
C PHE A 123 -2.79 17.01 -8.90
N ARG A 124 -2.69 16.97 -7.58
CA ARG A 124 -2.31 18.15 -6.78
C ARG A 124 -0.79 18.18 -6.64
N HIS A 125 -0.14 19.21 -7.19
CA HIS A 125 1.33 19.36 -7.20
C HIS A 125 1.86 20.21 -6.03
N SER A 126 1.10 21.23 -5.64
CA SER A 126 1.37 22.05 -4.45
C SER A 126 0.05 22.55 -3.85
N LYS A 127 0.13 23.42 -2.83
CA LYS A 127 -1.06 24.11 -2.31
C LYS A 127 -1.64 25.07 -3.36
N GLU A 128 -0.79 25.65 -4.20
CA GLU A 128 -1.10 26.65 -5.22
C GLU A 128 -1.27 26.03 -6.62
N HIS A 129 -0.72 24.85 -6.86
CA HIS A 129 -0.80 24.15 -8.14
C HIS A 129 -1.69 22.92 -8.02
N LEU A 130 -2.94 23.10 -8.45
CA LEU A 130 -3.95 22.07 -8.59
C LEU A 130 -4.17 21.79 -10.07
N GLY A 131 -4.04 20.53 -10.50
CA GLY A 131 -4.38 20.14 -11.85
C GLY A 131 -5.85 20.40 -12.17
N GLN A 132 -6.13 20.75 -13.42
CA GLN A 132 -7.47 21.12 -13.90
C GLN A 132 -8.53 20.02 -13.67
N HIS A 133 -8.13 18.76 -13.73
CA HIS A 133 -8.97 17.57 -13.58
C HIS A 133 -8.83 16.88 -12.22
N PHE A 134 -8.19 17.53 -11.23
CA PHE A 134 -8.06 16.97 -9.87
C PHE A 134 -9.43 16.78 -9.17
N HIS A 135 -10.44 17.57 -9.55
CA HIS A 135 -11.80 17.45 -9.06
C HIS A 135 -12.77 17.15 -10.20
N LEU A 136 -13.73 16.27 -9.93
CA LEU A 136 -14.96 16.21 -10.73
C LEU A 136 -15.80 17.47 -10.50
N ALA A 137 -16.67 17.80 -11.45
CA ALA A 137 -17.51 18.99 -11.38
C ALA A 137 -18.42 19.02 -10.14
N ASP A 138 -18.88 17.84 -9.71
CA ASP A 138 -19.77 17.59 -8.57
C ASP A 138 -19.04 16.94 -7.39
N ALA A 139 -17.71 17.10 -7.31
CA ALA A 139 -16.90 16.44 -6.28
C ALA A 139 -17.42 16.74 -4.85
N PRO A 140 -17.70 15.70 -4.04
CA PRO A 140 -18.29 15.87 -2.70
C PRO A 140 -17.30 16.49 -1.70
N THR A 141 -15.99 16.49 -2.03
CA THR A 141 -14.94 17.08 -1.21
C THR A 141 -13.87 17.74 -2.06
N ARG A 142 -13.09 18.65 -1.45
CA ARG A 142 -11.89 19.25 -2.06
C ARG A 142 -10.61 18.44 -1.83
N GLN A 143 -10.72 17.16 -1.46
CA GLN A 143 -9.57 16.30 -1.15
C GLN A 143 -9.07 15.49 -2.35
N GLY A 144 -9.75 15.61 -3.49
CA GLY A 144 -9.51 14.79 -4.68
C GLY A 144 -10.53 13.67 -4.79
N ARG A 145 -10.33 12.80 -5.76
CA ARG A 145 -11.15 11.61 -6.00
C ARG A 145 -10.70 10.47 -5.08
N PHE A 146 -11.62 9.60 -4.68
CA PHE A 146 -11.37 8.46 -3.81
C PHE A 146 -11.86 7.19 -4.50
N ARG A 147 -11.13 6.08 -4.33
CA ARG A 147 -11.61 4.73 -4.61
C ARG A 147 -12.68 4.36 -3.59
N CYS A 148 -13.50 3.38 -3.94
CA CYS A 148 -14.43 2.74 -3.02
C CYS A 148 -13.72 2.21 -1.76
N ALA A 149 -12.49 1.72 -1.89
CA ALA A 149 -11.67 1.29 -0.76
C ALA A 149 -11.43 2.43 0.25
N GLU A 150 -11.02 3.62 -0.20
CA GLU A 150 -10.83 4.77 0.71
C GLU A 150 -12.15 5.23 1.35
N LEU A 151 -13.29 5.07 0.68
CA LEU A 151 -14.60 5.35 1.29
C LEU A 151 -14.90 4.36 2.43
N ALA A 152 -14.68 3.06 2.20
CA ALA A 152 -14.84 2.02 3.23
C ALA A 152 -13.89 2.26 4.43
N GLN A 153 -12.63 2.64 4.16
CA GLN A 153 -11.70 3.06 5.20
C GLN A 153 -12.26 4.23 6.05
N ARG A 154 -12.89 5.23 5.42
CA ARG A 154 -13.50 6.36 6.14
C ARG A 154 -14.69 5.95 7.00
N GLU A 155 -15.50 5.00 6.53
CA GLU A 155 -16.61 4.44 7.29
C GLU A 155 -16.12 3.71 8.55
N GLN A 156 -14.94 3.09 8.48
CA GLN A 156 -14.23 2.53 9.64
C GLN A 156 -13.54 3.60 10.50
N GLY A 157 -13.65 4.87 10.17
CA GLY A 157 -13.17 6.00 10.95
C GLY A 157 -11.68 6.34 10.80
N VAL A 158 -10.98 5.77 9.82
CA VAL A 158 -9.64 6.26 9.43
C VAL A 158 -9.75 7.37 8.38
N ARG A 159 -8.66 8.07 8.08
CA ARG A 159 -8.66 9.27 7.22
C ARG A 159 -7.65 9.13 6.07
N PRO A 160 -7.98 8.37 5.02
CA PRO A 160 -7.14 8.31 3.83
C PRO A 160 -7.02 9.64 3.12
N VAL A 161 -6.01 9.70 2.26
CA VAL A 161 -5.77 10.80 1.33
C VAL A 161 -5.87 10.26 -0.08
N SER A 162 -6.39 11.05 -1.02
CA SER A 162 -6.49 10.66 -2.43
C SER A 162 -5.11 10.33 -3.02
N ASN A 163 -5.03 9.26 -3.81
CA ASN A 163 -3.83 8.91 -4.58
C ASN A 163 -3.47 9.96 -5.65
N PHE A 164 -4.34 10.93 -5.94
CA PHE A 164 -4.03 12.08 -6.78
C PHE A 164 -3.29 13.21 -6.02
N ASN A 165 -3.14 13.12 -4.71
CA ASN A 165 -2.46 14.13 -3.92
C ASN A 165 -0.94 13.88 -3.84
N LEU A 166 -0.13 14.81 -4.37
CA LEU A 166 1.34 14.72 -4.36
C LEU A 166 1.99 15.63 -3.28
N VAL A 167 1.20 16.20 -2.35
CA VAL A 167 1.62 17.27 -1.44
C VAL A 167 1.53 16.85 0.02
N GLY A 168 2.43 17.41 0.84
CA GLY A 168 2.41 17.29 2.30
C GLY A 168 3.04 16.01 2.82
N ALA A 169 2.95 15.76 4.12
CA ALA A 169 3.48 14.54 4.74
C ALA A 169 2.82 13.25 4.20
N ALA A 170 1.63 13.39 3.60
CA ALA A 170 0.86 12.31 2.98
C ALA A 170 1.01 12.32 1.45
N GLN A 171 2.24 12.35 0.89
CA GLN A 171 2.47 12.19 -0.56
C GLN A 171 2.15 10.76 -1.06
N VAL A 172 1.00 10.22 -0.65
CA VAL A 172 0.50 8.89 -0.96
C VAL A 172 0.42 8.67 -2.45
N GLY A 173 0.18 9.71 -3.26
CA GLY A 173 0.18 9.58 -4.71
C GLY A 173 1.53 9.16 -5.29
N LYS A 174 2.64 9.76 -4.84
CA LYS A 174 3.98 9.33 -5.30
C LYS A 174 4.30 7.92 -4.80
N SER A 175 3.96 7.61 -3.55
CA SER A 175 4.13 6.27 -2.99
C SER A 175 3.40 5.22 -3.84
N SER A 176 2.14 5.47 -4.13
CA SER A 176 1.27 4.61 -4.94
C SER A 176 1.77 4.46 -6.36
N LEU A 177 2.13 5.55 -7.06
CA LEU A 177 2.64 5.47 -8.44
C LEU A 177 3.94 4.66 -8.53
N THR A 178 4.88 4.87 -7.60
CA THR A 178 6.13 4.08 -7.57
C THR A 178 5.89 2.62 -7.19
N GLY A 179 4.88 2.36 -6.35
CA GLY A 179 4.40 1.02 -6.04
C GLY A 179 3.79 0.32 -7.25
N MET A 180 2.90 0.99 -7.99
CA MET A 180 2.29 0.46 -9.20
C MET A 180 3.32 0.09 -10.27
N ARG A 181 4.42 0.85 -10.40
CA ARG A 181 5.56 0.44 -11.24
C ARG A 181 6.18 -0.89 -10.80
N MET A 182 6.38 -1.06 -9.49
CA MET A 182 6.87 -2.33 -8.94
C MET A 182 5.88 -3.47 -9.19
N LEU A 183 4.58 -3.26 -8.96
CA LEU A 183 3.55 -4.27 -9.21
C LEU A 183 3.51 -4.69 -10.68
N HIS A 184 3.69 -3.74 -11.61
CA HIS A 184 3.81 -4.06 -13.03
C HIS A 184 4.96 -5.04 -13.31
N GLN A 185 6.10 -4.85 -12.65
CA GLN A 185 7.29 -5.70 -12.81
C GLN A 185 7.20 -7.03 -12.05
N LEU A 186 6.28 -7.15 -11.08
CA LEU A 186 6.02 -8.36 -10.30
C LEU A 186 4.87 -9.23 -10.85
N ARG A 187 4.15 -8.78 -11.88
CA ARG A 187 2.90 -9.39 -12.39
C ARG A 187 2.97 -10.89 -12.72
N ASP A 188 4.17 -11.40 -13.01
CA ASP A 188 4.40 -12.80 -13.38
C ASP A 188 5.00 -13.62 -12.22
N ALA A 189 5.28 -12.99 -11.08
CA ALA A 189 5.94 -13.59 -9.92
C ALA A 189 5.02 -13.68 -8.69
N VAL A 190 4.12 -12.70 -8.49
CA VAL A 190 3.20 -12.63 -7.36
C VAL A 190 1.79 -12.28 -7.84
N ALA A 191 0.76 -12.81 -7.18
CA ALA A 191 -0.61 -12.35 -7.40
C ALA A 191 -0.88 -11.09 -6.59
N VAL A 192 -1.58 -10.10 -7.15
CA VAL A 192 -1.96 -8.87 -6.45
C VAL A 192 -3.46 -8.89 -6.17
N TRP A 193 -3.88 -9.24 -4.97
CA TRP A 193 -5.30 -9.26 -4.62
C TRP A 193 -5.83 -7.83 -4.38
N PRO A 194 -7.06 -7.50 -4.83
CA PRO A 194 -8.00 -8.33 -5.58
C PRO A 194 -7.94 -8.19 -7.10
N ILE A 195 -6.92 -7.50 -7.64
CA ILE A 195 -6.73 -7.36 -9.10
C ILE A 195 -6.62 -8.73 -9.76
N ASP A 196 -5.83 -9.60 -9.13
CA ASP A 196 -5.74 -11.01 -9.42
C ASP A 196 -6.66 -11.80 -8.45
N PRO A 197 -7.29 -12.88 -8.93
CA PRO A 197 -7.96 -13.82 -8.04
C PRO A 197 -6.94 -14.41 -7.06
N LEU A 198 -7.39 -14.68 -5.83
CA LEU A 198 -6.57 -15.36 -4.82
C LEU A 198 -6.16 -16.75 -5.35
N PRO A 199 -4.86 -17.03 -5.61
CA PRO A 199 -4.45 -18.31 -6.15
C PRO A 199 -4.34 -19.36 -5.03
N ASP A 200 -4.41 -20.65 -5.40
CA ASP A 200 -4.32 -21.77 -4.46
C ASP A 200 -2.94 -21.90 -3.79
N SER A 201 -1.86 -21.39 -4.42
CA SER A 201 -0.49 -21.38 -3.89
C SER A 201 0.32 -20.20 -4.44
N GLY A 202 1.48 -19.90 -3.85
CA GLY A 202 2.39 -18.86 -4.34
C GLY A 202 2.07 -17.45 -3.79
N PRO A 203 3.05 -16.55 -3.70
CA PRO A 203 2.93 -15.32 -2.90
C PRO A 203 1.78 -14.41 -3.36
N VAL A 204 1.16 -13.73 -2.39
CA VAL A 204 0.06 -12.78 -2.64
C VAL A 204 0.40 -11.44 -2.03
N VAL A 205 0.34 -10.39 -2.85
CA VAL A 205 0.41 -9.00 -2.42
C VAL A 205 -0.99 -8.47 -2.18
N VAL A 206 -1.17 -7.77 -1.06
CA VAL A 206 -2.37 -6.99 -0.74
C VAL A 206 -1.98 -5.54 -0.47
N GLU A 207 -2.85 -4.63 -0.87
CA GLU A 207 -2.77 -3.25 -0.40
C GLU A 207 -3.02 -3.20 1.11
N MET A 208 -2.19 -2.44 1.81
CA MET A 208 -2.33 -2.18 3.23
C MET A 208 -2.46 -0.69 3.53
N TYR A 209 -3.11 -0.42 4.67
CA TYR A 209 -3.05 0.88 5.31
C TYR A 209 -2.66 0.70 6.79
N THR A 210 -1.46 1.15 7.14
CA THR A 210 -0.84 0.98 8.48
C THR A 210 -1.75 1.40 9.63
N SER A 211 -2.58 2.43 9.45
CA SER A 211 -3.56 2.87 10.46
C SER A 211 -4.64 1.83 10.79
N ILE A 212 -5.02 0.96 9.85
CA ILE A 212 -5.96 -0.15 10.09
C ILE A 212 -5.28 -1.24 10.90
N ALA A 213 -4.05 -1.60 10.53
CA ALA A 213 -3.27 -2.60 11.26
C ALA A 213 -2.99 -2.16 12.71
N ALA A 214 -2.60 -0.90 12.90
CA ALA A 214 -2.41 -0.28 14.20
C ALA A 214 -3.68 -0.39 15.08
N ARG A 215 -4.85 -0.09 14.52
CA ARG A 215 -6.14 -0.24 15.22
C ARG A 215 -6.46 -1.69 15.57
N GLY A 216 -6.07 -2.64 14.71
CA GLY A 216 -6.17 -4.06 15.04
C GLY A 216 -5.34 -4.48 16.26
N GLY A 217 -4.24 -3.76 16.54
CA GLY A 217 -3.45 -3.85 17.78
C GLY A 217 -3.98 -2.96 18.92
N GLY A 218 -5.20 -2.43 18.80
CA GLY A 218 -5.89 -1.58 19.77
C GLY A 218 -5.37 -0.15 19.88
N ILE A 219 -4.62 0.33 18.89
CA ILE A 219 -4.17 1.72 18.84
C ILE A 219 -5.35 2.57 18.37
N GLY A 220 -5.88 3.43 19.24
CA GLY A 220 -7.03 4.29 18.95
C GLY A 220 -6.88 5.71 19.51
N GLY A 221 -7.76 6.60 19.04
CA GLY A 221 -7.84 7.99 19.54
C GLY A 221 -6.70 8.88 19.04
N ALA A 222 -6.10 9.66 19.95
CA ALA A 222 -5.05 10.64 19.63
C ALA A 222 -3.65 10.02 19.45
N ARG A 223 -3.45 8.75 19.85
CA ARG A 223 -2.20 8.01 19.59
C ARG A 223 -2.27 7.42 18.19
N THR A 224 -1.43 7.93 17.30
CA THR A 224 -1.35 7.45 15.91
C THR A 224 -0.09 6.65 15.61
N LYS A 225 0.88 6.58 16.54
CA LYS A 225 2.22 6.05 16.30
C LYS A 225 2.78 5.27 17.48
N LEU A 226 3.45 4.16 17.20
CA LEU A 226 4.19 3.35 18.16
C LEU A 226 5.64 3.80 18.21
N ARG A 227 6.04 4.52 19.27
CA ARG A 227 7.37 5.14 19.37
C ARG A 227 8.30 4.49 20.38
N SER A 228 7.86 3.42 21.04
CA SER A 228 8.72 2.63 21.92
C SER A 228 8.43 1.14 21.80
N PHE A 229 9.43 0.33 22.12
CA PHE A 229 9.29 -1.14 22.17
C PHE A 229 8.20 -1.59 23.15
N GLU A 230 7.99 -0.85 24.24
CA GLU A 230 6.96 -1.15 25.23
C GLU A 230 5.56 -0.93 24.66
N ASP A 231 5.30 0.22 24.04
CA ASP A 231 4.01 0.48 23.37
C ASP A 231 3.77 -0.52 22.22
N LEU A 232 4.82 -0.86 21.45
CA LEU A 232 4.75 -1.87 20.39
C LEU A 232 4.41 -3.26 20.94
N ASN A 233 5.07 -3.69 22.02
CA ASN A 233 4.84 -5.00 22.62
C ASN A 233 3.44 -5.11 23.26
N VAL A 234 2.87 -4.01 23.74
CA VAL A 234 1.45 -3.95 24.14
C VAL A 234 0.55 -4.21 22.93
N ALA A 235 0.80 -3.58 21.79
CA ALA A 235 0.01 -3.80 20.57
C ALA A 235 0.15 -5.24 20.03
N LEU A 236 1.37 -5.79 20.03
CA LEU A 236 1.64 -7.18 19.63
C LEU A 236 0.88 -8.18 20.51
N ALA A 237 0.82 -7.95 21.82
CA ALA A 237 0.06 -8.81 22.73
C ALA A 237 -1.44 -8.84 22.38
N GLN A 238 -2.03 -7.71 21.99
CA GLN A 238 -3.44 -7.64 21.55
C GLN A 238 -3.68 -8.38 20.22
N LEU A 239 -2.64 -8.47 19.39
CA LEU A 239 -2.64 -9.28 18.17
C LEU A 239 -2.37 -10.76 18.43
N GLY A 240 -2.13 -11.16 19.68
CA GLY A 240 -1.74 -12.54 20.03
C GLY A 240 -0.33 -12.90 19.54
N SER A 241 0.51 -11.89 19.31
CA SER A 241 1.89 -12.06 18.86
C SER A 241 2.87 -12.05 20.04
N PRO A 242 3.92 -12.88 20.02
CA PRO A 242 5.04 -12.74 20.94
C PRO A 242 5.69 -11.34 20.83
N PRO A 243 6.31 -10.85 21.92
CA PRO A 243 6.96 -9.54 21.94
C PRO A 243 8.27 -9.54 21.15
N VAL A 244 8.62 -8.38 20.60
CA VAL A 244 9.94 -8.12 20.02
C VAL A 244 10.94 -7.71 21.11
N ALA A 245 12.20 -8.10 20.94
CA ALA A 245 13.28 -7.70 21.83
C ALA A 245 13.70 -6.24 21.58
N GLY A 246 13.89 -5.49 22.65
CA GLY A 246 14.29 -4.08 22.60
C GLY A 246 13.69 -3.30 23.77
N THR A 247 14.23 -2.12 24.04
CA THR A 247 13.73 -1.19 25.06
C THR A 247 13.88 0.24 24.59
N GLY A 248 12.98 1.12 25.02
CA GLY A 248 13.04 2.54 24.68
C GLY A 248 12.62 2.85 23.23
N PRO A 249 13.16 3.93 22.62
CA PRO A 249 12.67 4.44 21.35
C PRO A 249 12.82 3.47 20.16
N ILE A 250 11.81 3.43 19.31
CA ILE A 250 11.83 2.79 17.99
C ILE A 250 11.30 3.80 16.95
N ASP A 251 11.83 3.77 15.74
CA ASP A 251 11.32 4.63 14.66
C ASP A 251 9.96 4.15 14.14
N ASP A 252 9.19 5.10 13.59
CA ASP A 252 7.80 4.85 13.18
C ASP A 252 7.70 3.78 12.07
N HIS A 253 8.65 3.74 11.11
CA HIS A 253 8.60 2.81 9.98
C HIS A 253 8.83 1.37 10.45
N SER A 254 9.80 1.18 11.34
CA SER A 254 10.09 -0.13 11.93
C SER A 254 8.93 -0.66 12.77
N SER A 255 8.33 0.17 13.63
CA SER A 255 7.21 -0.26 14.47
C SER A 255 5.94 -0.53 13.67
N ASP A 256 5.66 0.28 12.65
CA ASP A 256 4.52 0.08 11.74
C ASP A 256 4.67 -1.23 10.93
N ALA A 257 5.88 -1.55 10.44
CA ALA A 257 6.13 -2.82 9.77
C ALA A 257 5.94 -4.02 10.71
N LEU A 258 6.49 -3.98 11.93
CA LEU A 258 6.39 -5.06 12.92
C LEU A 258 4.94 -5.35 13.33
N VAL A 259 4.17 -4.30 13.67
CA VAL A 259 2.75 -4.48 14.05
C VAL A 259 1.92 -4.95 12.87
N THR A 260 2.23 -4.49 11.65
CA THR A 260 1.50 -4.89 10.44
C THR A 260 1.75 -6.35 10.08
N ALA A 261 2.98 -6.86 10.21
CA ALA A 261 3.27 -8.28 9.96
C ALA A 261 2.50 -9.19 10.93
N ALA A 262 2.44 -8.81 12.22
CA ALA A 262 1.64 -9.53 13.21
C ALA A 262 0.13 -9.44 12.93
N TRP A 263 -0.35 -8.28 12.47
CA TRP A 263 -1.75 -8.09 12.12
C TRP A 263 -2.16 -8.93 10.90
N LEU A 264 -1.34 -8.94 9.84
CA LEU A 264 -1.53 -9.79 8.66
C LEU A 264 -1.60 -11.27 9.06
N ARG A 265 -0.73 -11.72 9.96
CA ARG A 265 -0.77 -13.09 10.50
C ARG A 265 -2.08 -13.41 11.19
N LYS A 266 -2.62 -12.48 11.99
CA LYS A 266 -3.87 -12.67 12.72
C LYS A 266 -5.07 -12.75 11.79
N ILE A 267 -5.14 -11.87 10.79
CA ILE A 267 -6.36 -11.70 9.98
C ILE A 267 -6.30 -12.37 8.60
N GLY A 268 -5.12 -12.71 8.11
CA GLY A 268 -4.94 -13.40 6.82
C GLY A 268 -5.75 -14.69 6.70
N PRO A 269 -5.89 -15.51 7.75
CA PRO A 269 -6.78 -16.68 7.73
C PRO A 269 -8.28 -16.36 7.80
N ASP A 270 -8.71 -15.13 8.10
CA ASP A 270 -10.13 -14.83 8.29
C ASP A 270 -10.81 -14.51 6.94
N PRO A 271 -11.80 -15.33 6.50
CA PRO A 271 -12.43 -15.19 5.19
C PRO A 271 -13.24 -13.91 5.03
N ALA A 272 -13.64 -13.24 6.13
CA ALA A 272 -14.35 -11.98 6.06
C ALA A 272 -13.51 -10.89 5.39
N TYR A 273 -12.18 -10.91 5.56
CA TYR A 273 -11.26 -9.94 4.97
C TYR A 273 -11.01 -10.17 3.46
N TRP A 274 -11.35 -11.35 2.95
CA TRP A 274 -11.19 -11.69 1.52
C TRP A 274 -12.46 -11.47 0.69
N ALA A 275 -13.59 -11.20 1.34
CA ALA A 275 -14.88 -10.95 0.69
C ALA A 275 -15.60 -9.74 1.30
N PRO A 276 -14.97 -8.54 1.32
CA PRO A 276 -15.60 -7.34 1.86
C PRO A 276 -16.83 -6.95 1.04
N LYS A 277 -17.87 -6.46 1.70
CA LYS A 277 -19.21 -6.25 1.09
C LYS A 277 -19.18 -5.27 -0.08
N GLY A 278 -18.30 -4.28 -0.05
CA GLY A 278 -18.16 -3.25 -1.08
C GLY A 278 -17.35 -3.68 -2.31
N LEU A 279 -16.65 -4.81 -2.26
CA LEU A 279 -15.78 -5.25 -3.35
C LEU A 279 -16.56 -6.04 -4.41
N THR A 280 -16.87 -5.38 -5.52
CA THR A 280 -17.47 -6.00 -6.71
C THR A 280 -16.38 -6.50 -7.67
N PRO A 281 -16.70 -7.41 -8.63
CA PRO A 281 -15.75 -7.81 -9.67
C PRO A 281 -15.22 -6.66 -10.53
N GLU A 282 -16.02 -5.61 -10.72
CA GLU A 282 -15.60 -4.42 -11.45
C GLU A 282 -14.56 -3.62 -10.66
N ILE A 283 -14.85 -3.32 -9.39
CA ILE A 283 -13.94 -2.63 -8.47
C ILE A 283 -12.65 -3.43 -8.31
N ALA A 284 -12.74 -4.75 -8.16
CA ALA A 284 -11.60 -5.63 -8.06
C ALA A 284 -10.65 -5.47 -9.26
N ARG A 285 -11.17 -5.33 -10.47
CA ARG A 285 -10.37 -5.16 -11.69
C ARG A 285 -9.83 -3.73 -11.88
N THR A 286 -10.54 -2.71 -11.43
CA THR A 286 -10.21 -1.30 -11.70
C THR A 286 -9.48 -0.64 -10.53
N GLU A 287 -10.14 -0.49 -9.39
CA GLU A 287 -9.63 0.23 -8.22
C GLU A 287 -8.84 -0.65 -7.25
N GLY A 288 -9.09 -1.96 -7.28
CA GLY A 288 -8.62 -2.88 -6.24
C GLY A 288 -9.30 -2.61 -4.89
N TRP A 289 -8.65 -3.06 -3.82
CA TRP A 289 -9.19 -2.91 -2.47
C TRP A 289 -8.08 -2.87 -1.42
N THR A 290 -8.28 -2.11 -0.35
CA THR A 290 -7.40 -2.12 0.81
C THR A 290 -7.77 -3.29 1.71
N PHE A 291 -6.82 -4.19 1.97
CA PHE A 291 -7.05 -5.30 2.88
C PHE A 291 -7.27 -4.77 4.29
N GLY A 292 -8.35 -5.23 4.95
CA GLY A 292 -8.80 -4.68 6.23
C GLY A 292 -9.99 -3.72 6.15
N ALA A 293 -10.27 -3.12 4.99
CA ALA A 293 -11.49 -2.34 4.78
C ALA A 293 -12.68 -3.31 4.55
N LEU A 294 -13.59 -3.38 5.53
CA LEU A 294 -14.77 -4.25 5.60
C LEU A 294 -16.04 -3.43 5.46
#